data_AF-A0A7X7E7M4-F1
#
_entry.id   AF-A0A7X7E7M4-F1
#
_cell.length_a   1.000
_cell.length_b   1.000
_cell.length_c   1.000
_cell.angle_alpha   90.00
_cell.angle_beta   90.00
_cell.angle_gamma   90.00
#
_symmetry.space_group_name_H-M   'P 1'
#
loop_
_entity.id
_entity.type
_entity.pdbx_description
1 polymer ?
#
loop_
_entity_poly.entity_id
_entity_poly.type
_entity_poly.pdbx_seq_one_letter_code
_entity_poly.pdbx_strand_id
1 'polypeptide(L)'
;MPLRYRIFLHSYLGFNSNSTLFYGERDAILIDASQLLSDAHRMVADIIPMRKNLMHIYVSHFHPDHHFGLAVLTHAFPHAKVVALPSVVKDVIFTASDKVDMWAIDRFGPDIPPKTTIPMPLAEPRLELEGEELLVSDGWEGDSINNSVVWVPSIRVACATDVAFHDCNLWPIESNVERRARWRKDIARLMDFDPRIVIPGHHDEAKLRILEEAQEDVSLTYTECVDWSIRYLDIYDDVYSRARTGTELVDGMNQYYGDVKAEDFALHWQARLLFPHSCPDWYTPLPGEPGKIFLNPTGGFDGDPPKE
;
A
#
# COMPACT_ATOMS: atom_id res chain seq x y z
N MET A 1 14.70 -25.50 1.34
CA MET A 1 15.34 -24.36 2.03
C MET A 1 14.25 -23.55 2.70
N PRO A 2 14.50 -22.84 3.82
CA PRO A 2 13.48 -21.93 4.36
C PRO A 2 13.10 -20.91 3.29
N LEU A 3 11.84 -20.47 3.30
CA LEU A 3 11.42 -19.38 2.42
C LEU A 3 12.24 -18.12 2.72
N ARG A 4 12.41 -17.30 1.69
CA ARG A 4 13.02 -15.98 1.77
C ARG A 4 12.07 -14.97 1.14
N TYR A 5 12.26 -13.70 1.46
CA TYR A 5 11.62 -12.58 0.80
C TYR A 5 12.63 -11.63 0.15
N ARG A 6 12.17 -10.85 -0.82
CA ARG A 6 12.86 -9.68 -1.34
C ARG A 6 11.84 -8.57 -1.49
N ILE A 7 12.16 -7.40 -0.98
CA ILE A 7 11.29 -6.22 -1.05
C ILE A 7 11.78 -5.35 -2.20
N PHE A 8 10.86 -4.93 -3.05
CA PHE A 8 11.10 -3.95 -4.10
C PHE A 8 10.49 -2.64 -3.65
N LEU A 9 11.34 -1.71 -3.20
CA LEU A 9 10.92 -0.35 -2.89
C LEU A 9 10.72 0.44 -4.18
N HIS A 10 9.52 0.97 -4.38
CA HIS A 10 9.20 1.78 -5.56
C HIS A 10 9.72 3.21 -5.42
N SER A 11 9.74 3.93 -6.53
CA SER A 11 10.22 5.31 -6.57
C SER A 11 9.36 6.24 -5.72
N TYR A 12 9.86 7.46 -5.47
CA TYR A 12 9.08 8.54 -4.86
C TYR A 12 7.76 8.82 -5.60
N LEU A 13 7.76 8.73 -6.93
CA LEU A 13 6.53 8.89 -7.71
C LEU A 13 5.64 7.64 -7.65
N GLY A 14 6.21 6.46 -7.37
CA GLY A 14 5.49 5.25 -6.98
C GLY A 14 5.20 5.18 -5.48
N PHE A 15 5.13 6.33 -4.81
CA PHE A 15 4.72 6.51 -3.42
C PHE A 15 5.58 5.81 -2.36
N ASN A 16 6.79 5.39 -2.71
CA ASN A 16 7.60 4.53 -1.84
C ASN A 16 6.82 3.29 -1.35
N SER A 17 5.80 2.85 -2.11
CA SER A 17 5.13 1.59 -1.83
C SER A 17 6.07 0.44 -2.14
N ASN A 18 5.71 -0.76 -1.73
CA ASN A 18 6.53 -1.92 -1.98
C ASN A 18 5.79 -3.10 -2.61
N SER A 19 6.56 -3.88 -3.35
CA SER A 19 6.17 -5.23 -3.75
C SER A 19 7.07 -6.22 -3.02
N THR A 20 6.52 -7.32 -2.50
CA THR A 20 7.30 -8.32 -1.75
C THR A 20 7.29 -9.66 -2.47
N LEU A 21 8.47 -10.14 -2.89
CA LEU A 21 8.63 -11.46 -3.50
C LEU A 21 9.04 -12.48 -2.46
N PHE A 22 8.17 -13.42 -2.15
CA PHE A 22 8.52 -14.63 -1.40
C PHE A 22 9.03 -15.70 -2.37
N TYR A 23 10.13 -16.36 -2.03
CA TYR A 23 10.74 -17.37 -2.90
C TYR A 23 11.40 -18.49 -2.11
N GLY A 24 11.35 -19.69 -2.70
CA GLY A 24 12.05 -20.88 -2.24
C GLY A 24 13.25 -21.20 -3.11
N GLU A 25 13.52 -22.49 -3.30
CA GLU A 25 14.61 -22.99 -4.14
C GLU A 25 14.37 -22.76 -5.63
N ARG A 26 13.15 -23.00 -6.11
CA ARG A 26 12.71 -23.00 -7.52
C ARG A 26 11.63 -21.96 -7.78
N ASP A 27 10.64 -21.88 -6.89
CA ASP A 27 9.40 -21.13 -7.14
C ASP A 27 9.39 -19.80 -6.37
N ALA A 28 8.54 -18.88 -6.81
CA ALA A 28 8.31 -17.59 -6.16
C ALA A 28 6.86 -17.11 -6.30
N ILE A 29 6.44 -16.26 -5.35
CA ILE A 29 5.16 -15.56 -5.32
C ILE A 29 5.45 -14.08 -5.04
N LEU A 30 4.92 -13.21 -5.88
CA LEU A 30 5.02 -11.75 -5.70
C LEU A 30 3.73 -11.23 -5.06
N ILE A 31 3.87 -10.36 -4.06
CA ILE A 31 2.78 -9.58 -3.47
C ILE A 31 2.89 -8.17 -4.05
N ASP A 32 1.82 -7.71 -4.69
CA ASP A 32 1.64 -6.39 -5.30
C ASP A 32 2.59 -6.07 -6.47
N ALA A 33 2.27 -4.99 -7.20
CA ALA A 33 2.79 -4.77 -8.55
C ALA A 33 3.10 -3.32 -8.93
N SER A 34 3.31 -2.40 -7.98
CA SER A 34 3.69 -0.98 -8.20
C SER A 34 2.67 -0.11 -8.95
N GLN A 35 2.77 1.21 -8.74
CA GLN A 35 2.00 2.25 -9.43
C GLN A 35 2.46 2.44 -10.87
N LEU A 36 3.78 2.53 -11.03
CA LEU A 36 4.42 3.01 -12.25
C LEU A 36 4.91 1.86 -13.10
N LEU A 37 4.72 1.98 -14.42
CA LEU A 37 5.25 1.01 -15.37
C LEU A 37 6.78 0.96 -15.29
N SER A 38 7.43 2.10 -15.07
CA SER A 38 8.89 2.18 -14.89
C SER A 38 9.40 1.43 -13.65
N ASP A 39 8.70 1.50 -12.52
CA ASP A 39 9.03 0.75 -11.31
C ASP A 39 8.80 -0.76 -11.54
N ALA A 40 7.71 -1.13 -12.21
CA ALA A 40 7.47 -2.52 -12.61
C ALA A 40 8.56 -3.07 -13.55
N HIS A 41 9.05 -2.27 -14.50
CA HIS A 41 10.17 -2.65 -15.37
C HIS A 41 11.47 -2.88 -14.59
N ARG A 42 11.76 -2.05 -13.58
CA ARG A 42 12.91 -2.26 -12.68
C ARG A 42 12.77 -3.56 -11.91
N MET A 43 11.59 -3.82 -11.36
CA MET A 43 11.30 -5.07 -10.66
C MET A 43 11.47 -6.29 -11.56
N VAL A 44 10.98 -6.25 -12.81
CA VAL A 44 11.22 -7.33 -13.80
C VAL A 44 12.72 -7.57 -14.01
N ALA A 45 13.50 -6.50 -14.19
CA ALA A 45 14.94 -6.59 -14.39
C ALA A 45 15.67 -7.24 -13.20
N ASP A 46 15.14 -7.06 -11.99
CA ASP A 46 15.68 -7.66 -10.76
C ASP A 46 15.22 -9.11 -10.53
N ILE A 47 14.00 -9.48 -10.95
CA ILE A 47 13.44 -10.82 -10.75
C ILE A 47 14.02 -11.82 -11.75
N ILE A 48 14.20 -11.44 -13.03
CA ILE A 48 14.68 -12.37 -14.08
C ILE A 48 16.02 -13.05 -13.71
N PRO A 49 17.05 -12.33 -13.22
CA PRO A 49 18.33 -12.94 -12.84
C PRO A 49 18.24 -13.94 -11.68
N MET A 50 17.18 -13.88 -10.86
CA MET A 50 16.97 -14.82 -9.76
C MET A 50 16.64 -16.23 -10.26
N ARG A 51 16.21 -16.37 -11.53
CA ARG A 51 15.85 -17.64 -12.19
C ARG A 51 14.83 -18.49 -11.40
N LYS A 52 13.93 -17.81 -10.68
CA LYS A 52 12.79 -18.44 -10.02
C LYS A 52 11.61 -18.52 -10.98
N ASN A 53 10.81 -19.55 -10.80
CA ASN A 53 9.53 -19.69 -11.47
C ASN A 53 8.49 -18.88 -10.71
N LEU A 54 8.13 -17.70 -11.23
CA LEU A 54 7.09 -16.86 -10.64
C LEU A 54 5.72 -17.51 -10.88
N MET A 55 5.17 -18.12 -9.83
CA MET A 55 3.94 -18.90 -9.90
C MET A 55 2.70 -18.03 -9.82
N HIS A 56 2.71 -17.06 -8.91
CA HIS A 56 1.58 -16.18 -8.63
C HIS A 56 2.05 -14.74 -8.42
N ILE A 57 1.18 -13.80 -8.78
CA ILE A 57 1.23 -12.40 -8.38
C ILE A 57 -0.07 -12.13 -7.63
N TYR A 58 0.00 -11.89 -6.32
CA TYR A 58 -1.14 -11.61 -5.46
C TYR A 58 -1.35 -10.11 -5.36
N VAL A 59 -2.58 -9.63 -5.60
CA VAL A 59 -2.97 -8.23 -5.40
C VAL A 59 -3.68 -8.09 -4.05
N SER A 60 -3.17 -7.20 -3.20
CA SER A 60 -3.65 -7.02 -1.84
C SER A 60 -4.96 -6.27 -1.74
N HIS A 61 -5.13 -5.20 -2.52
CA HIS A 61 -6.34 -4.40 -2.55
C HIS A 61 -6.43 -3.55 -3.83
N PHE A 62 -7.46 -2.69 -3.93
CA PHE A 62 -7.82 -2.02 -5.18
C PHE A 62 -7.01 -0.75 -5.50
N HIS A 63 -6.08 -0.34 -4.63
CA HIS A 63 -5.27 0.83 -4.91
C HIS A 63 -4.26 0.60 -6.02
N PRO A 64 -4.14 1.57 -6.95
CA PRO A 64 -3.32 1.45 -8.15
C PRO A 64 -1.88 1.03 -7.94
N ASP A 65 -1.25 1.45 -6.85
CA ASP A 65 0.14 1.16 -6.56
C ASP A 65 0.41 -0.30 -6.16
N HIS A 66 -0.65 -1.11 -6.09
CA HIS A 66 -0.60 -2.54 -5.87
C HIS A 66 -0.86 -3.36 -7.13
N HIS A 67 -1.38 -2.78 -8.22
CA HIS A 67 -1.81 -3.56 -9.39
C HIS A 67 -1.54 -2.93 -10.77
N PHE A 68 -1.18 -1.66 -10.87
CA PHE A 68 -0.97 -1.01 -12.18
C PHE A 68 0.20 -1.61 -12.96
N GLY A 69 1.32 -1.90 -12.31
CA GLY A 69 2.46 -2.53 -12.96
C GLY A 69 2.25 -3.99 -13.37
N LEU A 70 1.08 -4.60 -13.08
CA LEU A 70 0.69 -5.88 -13.70
C LEU A 70 0.74 -5.80 -15.23
N ALA A 71 0.46 -4.63 -15.80
CA ALA A 71 0.58 -4.40 -17.24
C ALA A 71 1.99 -4.71 -17.78
N VAL A 72 3.04 -4.60 -16.97
CA VAL A 72 4.40 -5.00 -17.33
C VAL A 72 4.67 -6.45 -16.92
N LEU A 73 4.33 -6.82 -15.68
CA LEU A 73 4.68 -8.13 -15.11
C LEU A 73 4.05 -9.29 -15.88
N THR A 74 2.81 -9.16 -16.36
CA THR A 74 2.16 -10.24 -17.12
C THR A 74 2.80 -10.48 -18.47
N HIS A 75 3.48 -9.49 -19.05
CA HIS A 75 4.26 -9.67 -20.28
C HIS A 75 5.60 -10.35 -20.00
N ALA A 76 6.27 -9.98 -18.90
CA ALA A 76 7.54 -10.57 -18.51
C ALA A 76 7.41 -12.00 -17.97
N PHE A 77 6.30 -12.30 -17.28
CA PHE A 77 6.02 -13.58 -16.63
C PHE A 77 4.65 -14.11 -17.07
N PRO A 78 4.48 -14.50 -18.35
CA PRO A 78 3.17 -14.88 -18.90
C PRO A 78 2.56 -16.16 -18.30
N HIS A 79 3.34 -16.92 -17.53
CA HIS A 79 2.88 -18.12 -16.84
C HIS A 79 2.48 -17.86 -15.37
N ALA A 80 2.82 -16.70 -14.82
CA ALA A 80 2.43 -16.32 -13.47
C ALA A 80 0.92 -16.05 -13.44
N LYS A 81 0.22 -16.65 -12.48
CA LYS A 81 -1.21 -16.38 -12.27
C LYS A 81 -1.38 -15.11 -11.44
N VAL A 82 -2.08 -14.13 -11.99
CA VAL A 82 -2.49 -12.95 -11.24
C VAL A 82 -3.74 -13.29 -10.45
N VAL A 83 -3.69 -13.15 -9.12
CA VAL A 83 -4.72 -13.62 -8.20
C VAL A 83 -5.00 -12.61 -7.09
N ALA A 84 -6.20 -12.66 -6.51
CA ALA A 84 -6.56 -11.90 -5.33
C ALA A 84 -7.71 -12.59 -4.57
N LEU A 85 -8.00 -12.14 -3.35
CA LEU A 85 -9.22 -12.58 -2.65
C LEU A 85 -10.48 -12.14 -3.43
N PRO A 86 -11.59 -12.91 -3.40
CA PRO A 86 -12.79 -12.58 -4.18
C PRO A 86 -13.36 -11.17 -3.92
N SER A 87 -13.27 -10.67 -2.69
CA SER A 87 -13.64 -9.30 -2.32
C SER A 87 -12.77 -8.27 -3.05
N VAL A 88 -11.45 -8.46 -3.03
CA VAL A 88 -10.48 -7.61 -3.72
C VAL A 88 -10.70 -7.63 -5.24
N VAL A 89 -10.96 -8.79 -5.85
CA VAL A 89 -11.28 -8.87 -7.28
C VAL A 89 -12.51 -8.02 -7.62
N LYS A 90 -13.57 -8.12 -6.80
CA LYS A 90 -14.78 -7.31 -6.96
C LYS A 90 -14.46 -5.83 -6.87
N ASP A 91 -13.63 -5.44 -5.90
CA ASP A 91 -13.26 -4.04 -5.67
C ASP A 91 -12.46 -3.49 -6.86
N VAL A 92 -11.45 -4.23 -7.33
CA VAL A 92 -10.65 -3.87 -8.51
C VAL A 92 -11.53 -3.74 -9.76
N ILE A 93 -12.48 -4.64 -9.99
CA ILE A 93 -13.43 -4.54 -11.11
C ILE A 93 -14.25 -3.25 -11.02
N PHE A 94 -14.75 -2.93 -9.83
CA PHE A 94 -15.60 -1.77 -9.63
C PHE A 94 -14.84 -0.46 -9.88
N THR A 95 -13.59 -0.37 -9.41
CA THR A 95 -12.80 0.86 -9.47
C THR A 95 -11.89 0.95 -10.70
N ALA A 96 -11.91 -0.05 -11.59
CA ALA A 96 -10.90 -0.22 -12.65
C ALA A 96 -10.74 1.01 -13.57
N SER A 97 -11.85 1.58 -14.03
CA SER A 97 -11.84 2.76 -14.91
C SER A 97 -11.58 4.04 -14.13
N ASP A 98 -12.29 4.23 -13.02
CA ASP A 98 -12.19 5.43 -12.19
C ASP A 98 -10.76 5.65 -11.67
N LYS A 99 -10.05 4.59 -11.27
CA LYS A 99 -8.67 4.72 -10.82
C LYS A 99 -7.72 5.05 -11.99
N VAL A 100 -7.92 4.50 -13.20
CA VAL A 100 -7.10 4.89 -14.36
C VAL A 100 -7.31 6.37 -14.69
N ASP A 101 -8.57 6.83 -14.74
CA ASP A 101 -8.89 8.23 -15.05
C ASP A 101 -8.39 9.19 -13.97
N MET A 102 -8.59 8.86 -12.68
CA MET A 102 -8.16 9.69 -11.55
C MET A 102 -6.63 9.83 -11.47
N TRP A 103 -5.89 8.77 -11.79
CA TRP A 103 -4.42 8.79 -11.71
C TRP A 103 -3.76 9.19 -13.04
N ALA A 104 -4.52 9.40 -14.12
CA ALA A 104 -4.03 9.95 -15.40
C ALA A 104 -3.76 11.48 -15.34
N ILE A 105 -3.03 11.91 -14.32
CA ILE A 105 -2.62 13.31 -14.12
C ILE A 105 -1.20 13.57 -14.63
N ASP A 106 -0.89 14.82 -14.95
CA ASP A 106 0.42 15.26 -15.47
C ASP A 106 1.61 14.78 -14.62
N ARG A 107 1.40 14.54 -13.32
CA ARG A 107 2.42 14.03 -12.40
C ARG A 107 3.04 12.71 -12.87
N PHE A 108 2.26 11.81 -13.47
CA PHE A 108 2.71 10.48 -13.89
C PHE A 108 2.94 10.38 -15.39
N GLY A 109 2.35 11.30 -16.17
CA GLY A 109 2.44 11.29 -17.62
C GLY A 109 2.02 9.91 -18.18
N PRO A 110 2.79 9.32 -19.12
CA PRO A 110 2.46 8.03 -19.71
C PRO A 110 2.90 6.81 -18.86
N ASP A 111 3.35 7.01 -17.61
CA ASP A 111 3.96 5.96 -16.78
C ASP A 111 2.95 5.14 -15.96
N ILE A 112 1.67 5.19 -16.33
CA ILE A 112 0.59 4.36 -15.79
C ILE A 112 -0.03 3.52 -16.92
N PRO A 113 -0.66 2.37 -16.63
CA PRO A 113 -1.29 1.56 -17.66
C PRO A 113 -2.53 2.24 -18.24
N PRO A 114 -2.84 2.00 -19.53
CA PRO A 114 -4.07 2.52 -20.15
C PRO A 114 -5.34 1.79 -19.69
N LYS A 115 -5.21 0.68 -18.95
CA LYS A 115 -6.30 -0.10 -18.38
C LYS A 115 -5.78 -0.98 -17.24
N THR A 116 -6.65 -1.25 -16.28
CA THR A 116 -6.38 -2.16 -15.17
C THR A 116 -6.39 -3.62 -15.61
N THR A 117 -5.44 -4.42 -15.12
CA THR A 117 -5.45 -5.88 -15.24
C THR A 117 -6.25 -6.48 -14.08
N ILE A 118 -7.26 -7.28 -14.39
CA ILE A 118 -8.14 -7.86 -13.37
C ILE A 118 -7.56 -9.18 -12.83
N PRO A 119 -7.31 -9.32 -11.51
CA PRO A 119 -6.87 -10.58 -10.91
C PRO A 119 -7.95 -11.67 -10.95
N MET A 120 -7.53 -12.93 -10.94
CA MET A 120 -8.43 -14.07 -10.76
C MET A 120 -8.77 -14.29 -9.28
N PRO A 121 -10.01 -14.64 -8.93
CA PRO A 121 -10.37 -14.92 -7.54
C PRO A 121 -9.71 -16.21 -7.07
N LEU A 122 -9.08 -16.16 -5.90
CA LEU A 122 -8.63 -17.34 -5.19
C LEU A 122 -9.81 -18.21 -4.75
N ALA A 123 -9.62 -19.53 -4.82
CA ALA A 123 -10.59 -20.50 -4.31
C ALA A 123 -10.54 -20.62 -2.78
N GLU A 124 -9.36 -20.42 -2.21
CA GLU A 124 -9.10 -20.48 -0.76
C GLU A 124 -8.20 -19.30 -0.37
N PRO A 125 -8.30 -18.80 0.88
CA PRO A 125 -7.51 -17.67 1.38
C PRO A 125 -6.05 -18.05 1.68
N ARG A 126 -5.40 -18.75 0.75
CA ARG A 126 -3.99 -19.17 0.85
C ARG A 126 -3.36 -19.38 -0.52
N LEU A 127 -2.04 -19.25 -0.55
CA LEU A 127 -1.18 -19.71 -1.62
C LEU A 127 -0.15 -20.69 -1.05
N GLU A 128 0.33 -21.61 -1.87
CA GLU A 128 1.39 -22.55 -1.49
C GLU A 128 2.67 -22.24 -2.26
N LEU A 129 3.79 -22.23 -1.54
CA LEU A 129 5.13 -22.05 -2.07
C LEU A 129 6.05 -23.13 -1.53
N GLU A 130 6.36 -24.12 -2.36
CA GLU A 130 7.25 -25.25 -2.03
C GLU A 130 6.87 -26.03 -0.77
N GLY A 131 5.57 -26.19 -0.53
CA GLY A 131 5.03 -26.90 0.63
C GLY A 131 4.80 -26.04 1.87
N GLU A 132 5.16 -24.75 1.82
CA GLU A 132 4.86 -23.75 2.84
C GLU A 132 3.69 -22.87 2.42
N GLU A 133 2.90 -22.38 3.38
CA GLU A 133 1.72 -21.56 3.11
C GLU A 133 2.02 -20.05 3.23
N LEU A 134 1.42 -19.28 2.32
CA LEU A 134 1.19 -17.86 2.45
C LEU A 134 -0.32 -17.68 2.67
N LEU A 135 -0.72 -17.35 3.90
CA LEU A 135 -2.11 -17.16 4.28
C LEU A 135 -2.51 -15.72 3.99
N VAL A 136 -3.63 -15.53 3.31
CA VAL A 136 -4.11 -14.19 2.94
C VAL A 136 -5.45 -13.92 3.63
N SER A 137 -5.64 -12.72 4.15
CA SER A 137 -6.90 -12.35 4.82
C SER A 137 -7.28 -10.92 4.47
N ASP A 138 -8.54 -10.70 4.10
CA ASP A 138 -9.15 -9.41 3.85
C ASP A 138 -9.86 -8.87 5.10
N GLY A 139 -10.57 -7.75 4.97
CA GLY A 139 -11.31 -7.14 6.08
C GLY A 139 -10.42 -6.42 7.10
N TRP A 140 -9.22 -6.00 6.68
CA TRP A 140 -8.37 -5.11 7.46
C TRP A 140 -8.66 -3.66 7.07
N GLU A 141 -8.86 -2.81 8.07
CA GLU A 141 -8.87 -1.36 7.87
C GLU A 141 -7.43 -0.89 7.59
N GLY A 142 -7.31 0.00 6.62
CA GLY A 142 -6.07 0.66 6.26
C GLY A 142 -6.34 2.02 5.66
N ASP A 143 -5.50 2.41 4.73
CA ASP A 143 -5.74 3.50 3.78
C ASP A 143 -7.07 3.37 3.00
N SER A 144 -7.59 2.15 2.87
CA SER A 144 -8.85 1.81 2.20
C SER A 144 -9.75 0.93 3.10
N ILE A 145 -11.02 0.76 2.70
CA ILE A 145 -12.03 0.03 3.48
C ILE A 145 -11.78 -1.49 3.55
N ASN A 146 -10.91 -2.02 2.68
CA ASN A 146 -10.65 -3.45 2.59
C ASN A 146 -9.23 -3.73 2.10
N ASN A 147 -8.33 -3.92 3.06
CA ASN A 147 -6.95 -4.33 2.83
C ASN A 147 -6.74 -5.83 3.07
N SER A 148 -5.73 -6.39 2.41
CA SER A 148 -5.27 -7.75 2.68
C SER A 148 -4.00 -7.77 3.51
N VAL A 149 -3.92 -8.63 4.52
CA VAL A 149 -2.66 -9.02 5.17
C VAL A 149 -2.22 -10.38 4.66
N VAL A 150 -0.93 -10.52 4.33
CA VAL A 150 -0.31 -11.79 3.96
C VAL A 150 0.58 -12.27 5.11
N TRP A 151 0.25 -13.43 5.68
CA TRP A 151 1.01 -14.05 6.77
C TRP A 151 1.75 -15.29 6.27
N VAL A 152 3.05 -15.38 6.56
CA VAL A 152 3.92 -16.51 6.20
C VAL A 152 4.43 -17.17 7.48
N PRO A 153 3.71 -18.18 8.02
CA PRO A 153 4.01 -18.75 9.33
C PRO A 153 5.41 -19.34 9.45
N SER A 154 5.90 -19.99 8.40
CA SER A 154 7.18 -20.73 8.39
C SER A 154 8.40 -19.85 8.66
N ILE A 155 8.31 -18.56 8.37
CA ILE A 155 9.36 -17.56 8.64
C ILE A 155 8.91 -16.44 9.58
N ARG A 156 7.67 -16.52 10.09
CA ARG A 156 7.00 -15.53 10.94
C ARG A 156 7.05 -14.11 10.37
N VAL A 157 6.74 -13.96 9.08
CA VAL A 157 6.71 -12.66 8.38
C VAL A 157 5.28 -12.31 7.98
N ALA A 158 4.85 -11.10 8.32
CA ALA A 158 3.59 -10.52 7.84
C ALA A 158 3.89 -9.38 6.85
N CYS A 159 3.28 -9.41 5.66
CA CYS A 159 3.14 -8.21 4.83
C CYS A 159 1.87 -7.49 5.29
N ALA A 160 2.05 -6.32 5.89
CA ALA A 160 0.95 -5.50 6.36
C ALA A 160 0.19 -4.82 5.22
N THR A 161 0.80 -4.73 4.03
CA THR A 161 0.29 -3.90 2.92
C THR A 161 -0.03 -2.52 3.48
N ASP A 162 -1.18 -1.94 3.16
CA ASP A 162 -1.53 -0.58 3.58
C ASP A 162 -2.36 -0.58 4.87
N VAL A 163 -2.19 -1.62 5.68
CA VAL A 163 -2.58 -1.60 7.10
C VAL A 163 -1.52 -0.87 7.92
N ALA A 164 -0.22 -1.06 7.64
CA ALA A 164 0.87 -0.41 8.39
C ALA A 164 1.94 0.17 7.47
N PHE A 165 2.49 1.30 7.89
CA PHE A 165 3.44 2.15 7.17
C PHE A 165 4.67 2.42 8.06
N HIS A 166 5.77 2.88 7.48
CA HIS A 166 6.86 3.46 8.28
C HIS A 166 7.63 4.51 7.47
N ASP A 167 7.68 5.75 7.94
CA ASP A 167 8.40 6.84 7.27
C ASP A 167 7.76 7.22 5.91
N CYS A 168 6.43 7.17 5.88
CA CYS A 168 5.57 7.60 4.78
C CYS A 168 4.36 8.34 5.36
N ASN A 169 3.93 9.44 4.73
CA ASN A 169 2.68 10.09 5.15
C ASN A 169 1.53 9.12 4.88
N LEU A 170 0.83 8.65 5.93
CA LEU A 170 -0.34 7.78 5.73
C LEU A 170 -1.40 8.49 4.88
N TRP A 171 -2.29 7.69 4.30
CA TRP A 171 -3.42 8.10 3.47
C TRP A 171 -4.76 8.11 4.23
N PRO A 172 -5.06 9.11 5.07
CA PRO A 172 -6.35 9.19 5.76
C PRO A 172 -7.49 9.70 4.87
N ILE A 173 -7.23 10.03 3.60
CA ILE A 173 -8.19 10.65 2.66
C ILE A 173 -9.46 9.81 2.53
N GLU A 174 -9.31 8.49 2.44
CA GLU A 174 -10.41 7.55 2.34
C GLU A 174 -10.83 7.04 3.73
N SER A 175 -10.67 7.82 4.80
CA SER A 175 -11.07 7.43 6.16
C SER A 175 -11.71 8.57 6.95
N ASN A 176 -12.71 8.25 7.76
CA ASN A 176 -13.26 9.15 8.78
C ASN A 176 -12.71 8.82 10.17
N VAL A 177 -13.02 9.65 11.17
CA VAL A 177 -12.57 9.45 12.57
C VAL A 177 -12.88 8.03 13.09
N GLU A 178 -14.05 7.47 12.77
CA GLU A 178 -14.45 6.14 13.22
C GLU A 178 -13.66 5.02 12.52
N ARG A 179 -13.43 5.15 11.21
CA ARG A 179 -12.58 4.23 10.44
C ARG A 179 -11.16 4.27 10.94
N ARG A 180 -10.59 5.46 11.16
CA ARG A 180 -9.27 5.57 11.77
C ARG A 180 -9.23 4.88 13.12
N ALA A 181 -10.25 5.05 13.99
CA ALA A 181 -10.39 4.31 15.26
C ALA A 181 -10.25 2.78 15.10
N ARG A 182 -10.85 2.20 14.05
CA ARG A 182 -10.71 0.79 13.70
C ARG A 182 -9.35 0.46 13.08
N TRP A 183 -8.81 1.33 12.24
CA TRP A 183 -7.49 1.17 11.63
C TRP A 183 -6.37 1.00 12.68
N ARG A 184 -6.30 1.82 13.74
CA ARG A 184 -5.31 1.56 14.82
C ARG A 184 -5.51 0.20 15.51
N LYS A 185 -6.75 -0.28 15.65
CA LYS A 185 -7.00 -1.63 16.22
C LYS A 185 -6.51 -2.73 15.30
N ASP A 186 -6.71 -2.57 13.99
CA ASP A 186 -6.25 -3.53 13.00
C ASP A 186 -4.72 -3.49 12.84
N ILE A 187 -4.08 -2.32 12.93
CA ILE A 187 -2.61 -2.22 13.04
C ILE A 187 -2.12 -3.01 14.25
N ALA A 188 -2.72 -2.81 15.43
CA ALA A 188 -2.33 -3.55 16.63
C ALA A 188 -2.56 -5.07 16.50
N ARG A 189 -3.63 -5.48 15.79
CA ARG A 189 -3.96 -6.89 15.51
C ARG A 189 -2.89 -7.61 14.69
N LEU A 190 -2.02 -6.90 13.96
CA LEU A 190 -0.87 -7.51 13.28
C LEU A 190 0.06 -8.25 14.27
N MET A 191 0.09 -7.85 15.53
CA MET A 191 0.92 -8.50 16.56
C MET A 191 0.32 -9.84 17.04
N ASP A 192 -0.96 -10.11 16.78
CA ASP A 192 -1.60 -11.38 17.16
C ASP A 192 -1.03 -12.59 16.38
N PHE A 193 -0.38 -12.34 15.24
CA PHE A 193 0.36 -13.35 14.50
C PHE A 193 1.65 -13.82 15.21
N ASP A 194 2.06 -13.15 16.30
CA ASP A 194 3.40 -13.26 16.87
C ASP A 194 4.48 -13.08 15.77
N PRO A 195 4.46 -11.96 15.00
CA PRO A 195 5.38 -11.79 13.88
C PRO A 195 6.80 -11.55 14.39
N ARG A 196 7.78 -12.13 13.69
CA ARG A 196 9.18 -11.73 13.80
C ARG A 196 9.42 -10.45 13.02
N ILE A 197 8.78 -10.35 11.85
CA ILE A 197 8.88 -9.20 10.96
C ILE A 197 7.49 -8.82 10.47
N VAL A 198 7.19 -7.52 10.49
CA VAL A 198 6.06 -6.90 9.81
C VAL A 198 6.63 -5.98 8.73
N ILE A 199 6.40 -6.32 7.47
CA ILE A 199 6.77 -5.51 6.31
C ILE A 199 5.65 -4.46 6.10
N PRO A 200 5.90 -3.16 6.31
CA PRO A 200 4.92 -2.12 6.02
C PRO A 200 4.70 -1.97 4.52
N GLY A 201 3.54 -1.51 4.06
CA GLY A 201 3.26 -1.30 2.63
C GLY A 201 4.13 -0.21 1.99
N HIS A 202 4.50 0.80 2.79
CA HIS A 202 5.36 1.90 2.35
C HIS A 202 6.46 2.17 3.37
N HIS A 203 7.68 2.38 2.88
CA HIS A 203 8.78 2.77 3.73
C HIS A 203 9.96 3.44 3.01
N ASP A 204 10.90 3.97 3.80
CA ASP A 204 12.14 4.54 3.29
C ASP A 204 13.25 3.50 3.06
N GLU A 205 14.33 3.94 2.41
CA GLU A 205 15.52 3.13 2.15
C GLU A 205 16.23 2.66 3.43
N ALA A 206 16.12 3.41 4.54
CA ALA A 206 16.69 2.96 5.80
C ALA A 206 15.92 1.76 6.38
N LYS A 207 14.58 1.74 6.30
CA LYS A 207 13.81 0.56 6.72
C LYS A 207 14.00 -0.62 5.78
N LEU A 208 14.19 -0.40 4.48
CA LEU A 208 14.53 -1.48 3.55
C LEU A 208 15.77 -2.24 4.02
N ARG A 209 16.85 -1.51 4.35
CA ARG A 209 18.10 -2.12 4.85
C ARG A 209 17.90 -2.91 6.14
N ILE A 210 17.12 -2.40 7.09
CA ILE A 210 16.81 -3.11 8.34
C ILE A 210 16.03 -4.41 8.05
N LEU A 211 15.07 -4.37 7.13
CA LEU A 211 14.29 -5.54 6.72
C LEU A 211 15.18 -6.57 5.99
N GLU A 212 16.13 -6.15 5.17
CA GLU A 212 17.10 -7.03 4.52
C GLU A 212 18.07 -7.67 5.54
N GLU A 213 18.59 -6.89 6.49
CA GLU A 213 19.44 -7.40 7.57
C GLU A 213 18.69 -8.41 8.44
N ALA A 214 17.44 -8.11 8.81
CA ALA A 214 16.61 -9.01 9.59
C ALA A 214 16.21 -10.29 8.84
N GLN A 215 16.27 -10.30 7.50
CA GLN A 215 16.15 -11.55 6.76
C GLN A 215 17.38 -12.44 6.95
N GLU A 216 18.59 -11.87 6.87
CA GLU A 216 19.84 -12.65 6.94
C GLU A 216 20.15 -13.10 8.37
N ASP A 217 19.78 -12.31 9.38
CA ASP A 217 19.94 -12.66 10.80
C ASP A 217 18.57 -12.91 11.46
N VAL A 218 18.25 -14.19 11.65
CA VAL A 218 16.99 -14.64 12.27
C VAL A 218 16.84 -14.23 13.74
N SER A 219 17.91 -13.78 14.40
CA SER A 219 17.82 -13.24 15.76
C SER A 219 17.27 -11.81 15.82
N LEU A 220 17.28 -11.11 14.67
CA LEU A 220 16.70 -9.79 14.54
C LEU A 220 15.19 -9.88 14.28
N THR A 221 14.48 -8.87 14.78
CA THR A 221 13.04 -8.67 14.62
C THR A 221 12.79 -7.27 14.09
N TYR A 222 11.68 -7.08 13.39
CA TYR A 222 11.25 -5.74 12.98
C TYR A 222 9.73 -5.64 13.01
N THR A 223 9.19 -4.93 13.99
CA THR A 223 7.75 -4.67 14.10
C THR A 223 7.46 -3.19 14.38
N GLU A 224 8.48 -2.32 14.29
CA GLU A 224 8.42 -0.91 14.65
C GLU A 224 7.40 -0.11 13.82
N CYS A 225 7.09 -0.57 12.61
CA CYS A 225 6.06 0.04 11.75
C CYS A 225 4.67 0.05 12.39
N VAL A 226 4.37 -0.90 13.28
CA VAL A 226 3.10 -0.99 14.03
C VAL A 226 2.93 0.22 14.93
N ASP A 227 3.89 0.46 15.83
CA ASP A 227 3.86 1.60 16.74
C ASP A 227 3.99 2.93 16.00
N TRP A 228 4.80 2.97 14.94
CA TRP A 228 4.97 4.16 14.12
C TRP A 228 3.65 4.58 13.45
N SER A 229 2.93 3.63 12.84
CA SER A 229 1.65 3.89 12.17
C SER A 229 0.57 4.35 13.16
N ILE A 230 0.48 3.69 14.31
CA ILE A 230 -0.48 4.08 15.37
C ILE A 230 -0.20 5.51 15.82
N ARG A 231 1.07 5.83 16.09
CA ARG A 231 1.47 7.18 16.51
C ARG A 231 1.18 8.23 15.44
N TYR A 232 1.39 7.92 14.16
CA TYR A 232 1.04 8.84 13.07
C TYR A 232 -0.45 9.14 13.07
N LEU A 233 -1.32 8.12 13.17
CA LEU A 233 -2.77 8.30 13.21
C LEU A 233 -3.24 9.08 14.46
N ASP A 234 -2.61 8.84 15.62
CA ASP A 234 -2.92 9.59 16.84
C ASP A 234 -2.56 11.08 16.71
N ILE A 235 -1.38 11.38 16.14
CA ILE A 235 -0.97 12.76 15.86
C ILE A 235 -1.88 13.39 14.80
N TYR A 236 -2.19 12.66 13.74
CA TYR A 236 -3.10 13.14 12.69
C TYR A 236 -4.46 13.50 13.27
N ASP A 237 -5.07 12.65 14.12
CA ASP A 237 -6.36 12.96 14.73
C ASP A 237 -6.29 14.16 15.71
N ASP A 238 -5.21 14.31 16.47
CA ASP A 238 -5.00 15.48 17.33
C ASP A 238 -4.88 16.78 16.50
N VAL A 239 -4.09 16.76 15.43
CA VAL A 239 -3.94 17.89 14.49
C VAL A 239 -5.27 18.18 13.79
N TYR A 240 -5.89 17.15 13.21
CA TYR A 240 -7.20 17.23 12.56
C TYR A 240 -8.27 17.84 13.46
N SER A 241 -8.32 17.46 14.74
CA SER A 241 -9.34 17.96 15.67
C SER A 241 -9.22 19.47 15.95
N ARG A 242 -8.00 20.00 15.91
CA ARG A 242 -7.70 21.41 16.24
C ARG A 242 -7.65 22.31 15.02
N ALA A 243 -7.20 21.80 13.87
CA ALA A 243 -7.02 22.57 12.64
C ALA A 243 -8.34 23.23 12.19
N ARG A 244 -8.24 24.51 11.85
CA ARG A 244 -9.32 25.36 11.32
C ARG A 244 -9.07 25.79 9.88
N THR A 245 -7.86 25.56 9.37
CA THR A 245 -7.49 25.84 7.98
C THR A 245 -6.67 24.72 7.39
N GLY A 246 -6.59 24.68 6.06
CA GLY A 246 -5.72 23.73 5.36
C GLY A 246 -4.25 23.88 5.75
N THR A 247 -3.78 25.12 5.95
CA THR A 247 -2.40 25.39 6.40
C THR A 247 -2.14 24.91 7.82
N GLU A 248 -3.08 25.09 8.75
CA GLU A 248 -2.93 24.56 10.11
C GLU A 248 -2.85 23.02 10.14
N LEU A 249 -3.58 22.33 9.26
CA LEU A 249 -3.49 20.87 9.14
C LEU A 249 -2.08 20.45 8.67
N VAL A 250 -1.60 21.03 7.56
CA VAL A 250 -0.30 20.67 6.97
C VAL A 250 0.86 21.05 7.89
N ASP A 251 0.86 22.26 8.44
CA ASP A 251 1.91 22.72 9.36
C ASP A 251 1.92 21.89 10.64
N GLY A 252 0.74 21.53 11.16
CA GLY A 252 0.60 20.67 12.33
C GLY A 252 1.19 19.28 12.11
N MET A 253 0.98 18.67 10.93
CA MET A 253 1.63 17.40 10.59
C MET A 253 3.14 17.57 10.36
N ASN A 254 3.56 18.63 9.67
CA ASN A 254 4.97 18.91 9.39
C ASN A 254 5.80 19.18 10.66
N GLN A 255 5.19 19.61 11.77
CA GLN A 255 5.87 19.72 13.06
C GLN A 255 6.44 18.38 13.55
N TYR A 256 5.78 17.26 13.22
CA TYR A 256 6.19 15.92 13.62
C TYR A 256 6.85 15.13 12.48
N TYR A 257 6.38 15.34 11.25
CA TYR A 257 6.69 14.51 10.09
C TYR A 257 7.19 15.31 8.87
N GLY A 258 7.66 16.54 9.05
CA GLY A 258 8.09 17.40 7.92
C GLY A 258 9.28 16.86 7.10
N ASP A 259 10.04 15.93 7.67
CA ASP A 259 11.12 15.23 6.97
C ASP A 259 10.64 14.01 6.16
N VAL A 260 9.42 13.52 6.43
CA VAL A 260 8.80 12.41 5.69
C VAL A 260 8.38 12.90 4.30
N LYS A 261 9.01 12.36 3.26
CA LYS A 261 8.77 12.78 1.86
C LYS A 261 7.79 11.89 1.12
N ALA A 262 7.78 10.60 1.40
CA ALA A 262 6.83 9.70 0.75
C ALA A 262 5.39 10.18 1.02
N GLU A 263 4.62 10.30 -0.05
CA GLU A 263 3.23 10.79 -0.06
C GLU A 263 3.01 12.20 0.53
N ASP A 264 4.01 13.07 0.54
CA ASP A 264 3.88 14.45 1.05
C ASP A 264 2.71 15.24 0.41
N PHE A 265 2.44 15.00 -0.87
CA PHE A 265 1.31 15.58 -1.59
C PHE A 265 -0.06 15.16 -1.07
N ALA A 266 -0.17 13.99 -0.43
CA ALA A 266 -1.41 13.50 0.14
C ALA A 266 -1.86 14.40 1.29
N LEU A 267 -0.94 15.00 2.04
CA LEU A 267 -1.27 16.03 3.03
C LEU A 267 -1.92 17.26 2.39
N HIS A 268 -1.44 17.70 1.21
CA HIS A 268 -2.07 18.79 0.48
C HIS A 268 -3.47 18.42 -0.01
N TRP A 269 -3.65 17.19 -0.52
CA TRP A 269 -4.96 16.71 -0.96
C TRP A 269 -5.94 16.59 0.20
N GLN A 270 -5.51 16.03 1.34
CA GLN A 270 -6.28 15.97 2.56
C GLN A 270 -6.70 17.37 3.05
N ALA A 271 -5.76 18.32 3.04
CA ALA A 271 -6.05 19.71 3.39
C ALA A 271 -7.09 20.33 2.46
N ARG A 272 -6.99 20.11 1.14
CA ARG A 272 -7.94 20.65 0.15
C ARG A 272 -9.34 20.05 0.29
N LEU A 273 -9.45 18.78 0.66
CA LEU A 273 -10.74 18.11 0.87
C LEU A 273 -11.44 18.61 2.14
N LEU A 274 -10.68 18.78 3.22
CA LEU A 274 -11.22 19.25 4.50
C LEU A 274 -11.43 20.77 4.52
N PHE A 275 -10.56 21.50 3.82
CA PHE A 275 -10.47 22.94 3.85
C PHE A 275 -10.36 23.52 2.41
N PRO A 276 -11.46 23.49 1.62
CA PRO A 276 -11.48 23.94 0.22
C PRO A 276 -11.27 25.45 -0.02
N HIS A 277 -11.47 26.30 0.99
CA HIS A 277 -11.41 27.76 0.98
C HIS A 277 -10.14 28.35 1.63
N SER A 278 -9.41 27.58 2.43
CA SER A 278 -8.23 28.06 3.18
C SER A 278 -6.91 27.37 2.81
N CYS A 279 -6.87 26.67 1.68
CA CYS A 279 -5.63 26.12 1.12
C CYS A 279 -4.91 27.13 0.20
N PRO A 280 -3.58 27.33 0.35
CA PRO A 280 -2.79 28.12 -0.58
C PRO A 280 -2.79 27.57 -2.02
N ASP A 281 -2.62 28.45 -3.01
CA ASP A 281 -2.59 28.05 -4.43
C ASP A 281 -1.43 27.11 -4.78
N TRP A 282 -0.32 27.19 -4.03
CA TRP A 282 0.86 26.35 -4.25
C TRP A 282 0.72 24.92 -3.71
N TYR A 283 -0.33 24.61 -2.94
CA TYR A 283 -0.61 23.22 -2.55
C TYR A 283 -0.93 22.39 -3.80
N THR A 284 -0.54 21.12 -3.80
CA THR A 284 -0.83 20.20 -4.92
C THR A 284 -2.33 20.20 -5.22
N PRO A 285 -2.77 20.46 -6.47
CA PRO A 285 -4.18 20.46 -6.82
C PRO A 285 -4.74 19.04 -6.73
N LEU A 286 -6.03 18.92 -6.37
CA LEU A 286 -6.72 17.64 -6.39
C LEU A 286 -6.77 17.07 -7.83
N PRO A 287 -6.75 15.74 -8.00
CA PRO A 287 -6.83 15.11 -9.31
C PRO A 287 -8.23 15.22 -9.95
N GLY A 288 -9.22 15.70 -9.19
CA GLY A 288 -10.59 15.90 -9.67
C GLY A 288 -11.45 16.66 -8.66
N GLU A 289 -12.76 16.64 -8.88
CA GLU A 289 -13.72 17.34 -8.03
C GLU A 289 -14.02 16.56 -6.74
N PRO A 290 -14.06 17.21 -5.56
CA PRO A 290 -14.50 16.57 -4.31
C PRO A 290 -15.85 15.85 -4.46
N GLY A 291 -15.95 14.66 -3.90
CA GLY A 291 -17.14 13.79 -4.02
C GLY A 291 -17.23 13.01 -5.35
N LYS A 292 -16.28 13.19 -6.27
CA LYS A 292 -16.13 12.38 -7.49
C LYS A 292 -14.80 11.61 -7.56
N ILE A 293 -13.92 11.84 -6.59
CA ILE A 293 -12.60 11.21 -6.46
C ILE A 293 -12.53 10.47 -5.13
N PHE A 294 -11.59 9.52 -5.03
CA PHE A 294 -11.38 8.71 -3.82
C PHE A 294 -12.64 7.97 -3.36
N LEU A 295 -13.43 7.51 -4.33
CA LEU A 295 -14.63 6.73 -4.06
C LEU A 295 -14.25 5.29 -3.72
N ASN A 296 -14.91 4.77 -2.69
CA ASN A 296 -14.79 3.38 -2.29
C ASN A 296 -15.41 2.44 -3.35
N PRO A 297 -15.20 1.11 -3.24
CA PRO A 297 -15.75 0.11 -4.16
C PRO A 297 -17.29 -0.06 -4.16
N THR A 298 -18.03 0.92 -3.63
CA THR A 298 -19.48 1.03 -3.73
C THR A 298 -19.94 2.40 -4.26
N GLY A 299 -18.99 3.28 -4.62
CA GLY A 299 -19.24 4.63 -5.14
C GLY A 299 -19.45 5.70 -4.06
N GLY A 300 -19.23 5.37 -2.78
CA GLY A 300 -19.30 6.31 -1.66
C GLY A 300 -17.93 6.93 -1.34
N PHE A 301 -17.92 8.09 -0.68
CA PHE A 301 -16.70 8.67 -0.12
C PHE A 301 -16.65 8.41 1.38
N ASP A 302 -15.60 7.75 1.86
CA ASP A 302 -15.44 7.35 3.26
C ASP A 302 -14.63 8.34 4.11
N GLY A 303 -14.09 9.39 3.49
CA GLY A 303 -13.34 10.43 4.17
C GLY A 303 -14.20 11.33 5.06
N ASP A 304 -13.54 12.08 5.93
CA ASP A 304 -14.21 13.12 6.73
C ASP A 304 -14.83 14.21 5.82
N PRO A 305 -16.00 14.77 6.19
CA PRO A 305 -16.61 15.86 5.44
C PRO A 305 -15.78 17.16 5.56
N PRO A 306 -15.96 18.12 4.63
CA PRO A 306 -15.35 19.44 4.75
C PRO A 306 -15.65 20.10 6.12
N LYS A 307 -14.64 20.76 6.69
CA LYS A 307 -14.69 21.46 7.98
C LYS A 307 -14.97 22.96 7.86
N GLU A 308 -14.96 23.49 6.64
CA GLU A 308 -15.32 24.86 6.29
C GLU A 308 -16.34 24.90 5.16
#